data_AF-A0A182EI05-F1
#
_entry.id   AF-A0A182EI05-F1
#
_cell.length_a   1.000
_cell.length_b   1.000
_cell.length_c   1.000
_cell.angle_alpha   90.00
_cell.angle_beta   90.00
_cell.angle_gamma   90.00
#
_symmetry.space_group_name_H-M   'P 1'
#
loop_
_entity.id
_entity.type
_entity.pdbx_description
1 polymer ?
#
loop_
_entity_poly.entity_id
_entity_poly.type
_entity_poly.pdbx_seq_one_letter_code
_entity_poly.pdbx_strand_id
1 'polypeptide(L)'
;MGDHGLRFGKIRATPPGQIEDNNPFFMIAVPKYLRSNEQLILNLKQNSRRHTSHFDFYATLYDIVRYARNDNFRKWDEYDFRTCEEMEIPMEYCICQQIWHKFDIHNDDATKAAHLIITDINDFLKRKTLNGICEMLRFIEVIISAEYLEEESTLKIVVRASPSDGKYEAQITRLDQYGNQGYCAPAEDVRHLCYCRKQLTTVSTMH
;
A
#
# COMPACT_ATOMS: atom_id res chain seq x y z
N MET A 1 6.50 8.04 -19.53
CA MET A 1 5.82 7.79 -18.24
C MET A 1 5.53 6.31 -18.20
N GLY A 2 6.04 5.61 -17.20
CA GLY A 2 5.54 4.27 -16.88
C GLY A 2 4.22 4.38 -16.13
N ASP A 3 3.37 3.38 -16.26
CA ASP A 3 2.18 3.18 -15.42
C ASP A 3 2.55 2.51 -14.09
N HIS A 4 3.69 1.83 -14.04
CA HIS A 4 4.27 1.18 -12.87
C HIS A 4 5.81 1.15 -12.97
N GLY A 5 6.52 0.73 -11.91
CA GLY A 5 7.96 0.44 -12.00
C GLY A 5 8.25 -1.06 -12.17
N LEU A 6 9.30 -1.59 -11.53
CA LEU A 6 9.82 -2.92 -11.86
C LEU A 6 9.01 -4.07 -11.23
N ARG A 7 8.12 -4.68 -12.03
CA ARG A 7 7.17 -5.69 -11.52
C ARG A 7 7.70 -7.12 -11.45
N PHE A 8 8.88 -7.42 -11.96
CA PHE A 8 9.33 -8.81 -12.15
C PHE A 8 10.78 -9.02 -11.72
N GLY A 9 11.11 -10.29 -11.44
CA GLY A 9 12.45 -10.72 -11.07
C GLY A 9 12.70 -10.70 -9.57
N LYS A 10 13.88 -11.19 -9.16
CA LYS A 10 14.27 -11.35 -7.75
C LYS A 10 14.30 -10.03 -6.98
N ILE A 11 14.55 -8.91 -7.67
CA ILE A 11 14.64 -7.59 -7.06
C ILE A 11 13.30 -7.13 -6.48
N ARG A 12 12.16 -7.50 -7.09
CA ARG A 12 10.82 -7.19 -6.55
C ARG A 12 10.60 -7.73 -5.13
N ALA A 13 11.30 -8.79 -4.74
CA ALA A 13 11.22 -9.36 -3.38
C ALA A 13 12.05 -8.59 -2.34
N THR A 14 12.82 -7.59 -2.74
CA THR A 14 13.59 -6.72 -1.84
C THR A 14 12.75 -5.51 -1.44
N PRO A 15 12.98 -4.87 -0.28
CA PRO A 15 12.23 -3.67 0.12
C PRO A 15 12.27 -2.54 -0.94
N PRO A 16 13.42 -2.20 -1.56
CA PRO A 16 13.44 -1.25 -2.67
C PRO A 16 12.59 -1.70 -3.87
N GLY A 17 12.58 -3.00 -4.18
CA GLY A 17 11.80 -3.52 -5.30
C GLY A 17 10.29 -3.51 -5.07
N GLN A 18 9.84 -3.62 -3.82
CA GLN A 18 8.42 -3.45 -3.48
C GLN A 18 7.98 -2.00 -3.67
N ILE A 19 8.80 -1.04 -3.23
CA ILE A 19 8.58 0.40 -3.47
C ILE A 19 8.58 0.70 -4.97
N GLU A 20 9.53 0.13 -5.70
CA GLU A 20 9.65 0.31 -7.15
C GLU A 20 8.46 -0.24 -7.94
N ASP A 21 7.69 -1.20 -7.43
CA ASP A 21 6.47 -1.65 -8.12
C ASP A 21 5.47 -0.49 -8.31
N ASN A 22 5.36 0.36 -7.28
CA ASN A 22 4.49 1.52 -7.22
C ASN A 22 5.19 2.84 -7.61
N ASN A 23 6.44 2.79 -8.07
CA ASN A 23 7.22 3.98 -8.45
C ASN A 23 7.41 4.07 -9.98
N PRO A 24 6.43 4.58 -10.73
CA PRO A 24 6.53 4.72 -12.17
C PRO A 24 7.64 5.70 -12.58
N PHE A 25 8.43 5.32 -13.59
CA PHE A 25 9.45 6.21 -14.12
C PHE A 25 8.86 7.33 -15.01
N PHE A 26 9.20 8.57 -14.70
CA PHE A 26 8.83 9.73 -15.51
C PHE A 26 10.05 10.58 -15.88
N MET A 27 10.10 11.00 -17.15
CA MET A 27 11.16 11.84 -17.69
C MET A 27 10.55 12.98 -18.49
N ILE A 28 11.07 14.18 -18.29
CA ILE A 28 10.67 15.39 -19.02
C ILE A 28 11.86 15.88 -19.85
N ALA A 29 11.64 16.09 -21.15
CA ALA A 29 12.58 16.77 -22.02
C ALA A 29 12.11 18.21 -22.29
N VAL A 30 12.77 19.19 -21.64
CA VAL A 30 12.39 20.60 -21.79
C VAL A 30 12.88 21.15 -23.14
N PRO A 31 12.03 21.81 -23.94
CA PRO A 31 12.43 22.48 -25.18
C PRO A 31 13.54 23.51 -24.96
N LYS A 32 14.51 23.60 -25.89
CA LYS A 32 15.72 24.44 -25.71
C LYS A 32 15.40 25.89 -25.36
N TYR A 33 14.39 26.48 -25.99
CA TYR A 33 14.01 27.87 -25.77
C TYR A 33 13.35 28.13 -24.40
N LEU A 34 12.84 27.09 -23.72
CA LEU A 34 12.28 27.20 -22.37
C LEU A 34 13.33 26.98 -21.28
N ARG A 35 14.50 26.43 -21.61
CA ARG A 35 15.55 26.13 -20.61
C ARG A 35 16.18 27.36 -19.98
N SER A 36 16.02 28.53 -20.59
CA SER A 36 16.45 29.81 -20.01
C SER A 36 15.46 30.36 -18.98
N ASN A 37 14.28 29.76 -18.81
CA ASN A 37 13.35 30.14 -17.75
C ASN A 37 13.80 29.50 -16.43
N GLU A 38 14.41 30.30 -15.55
CA GLU A 38 14.96 29.83 -14.27
C GLU A 38 13.87 29.26 -13.35
N GLN A 39 12.70 29.90 -13.28
CA GLN A 39 11.57 29.44 -12.47
C GLN A 39 11.12 28.03 -12.90
N LEU A 40 10.91 27.82 -14.20
CA LEU A 40 10.57 26.51 -14.74
C LEU A 40 11.60 25.43 -14.36
N ILE A 41 12.89 25.72 -14.56
CA ILE A 41 13.95 24.76 -14.27
C ILE A 41 14.08 24.47 -12.77
N LEU A 42 13.89 25.48 -11.91
CA LEU A 42 13.87 25.32 -10.46
C LEU A 42 12.70 24.44 -10.02
N ASN A 43 11.49 24.72 -10.49
CA ASN A 43 10.30 23.93 -10.16
C ASN A 43 10.46 22.47 -10.59
N LEU A 44 10.97 22.22 -11.80
CA LEU A 44 11.21 20.85 -12.29
C LEU A 44 12.23 20.09 -11.42
N LYS A 45 13.30 20.76 -10.95
CA LYS A 45 14.30 20.17 -10.06
C LYS A 45 13.78 19.91 -8.64
N GLN A 46 12.90 20.76 -8.15
CA GLN A 46 12.26 20.57 -6.84
C GLN A 46 11.24 19.45 -6.90
N ASN A 47 10.37 19.45 -7.93
CA ASN A 47 9.35 18.42 -8.12
C ASN A 47 9.95 17.04 -8.39
N SER A 48 11.16 16.95 -8.98
CA SER A 48 11.85 15.66 -9.11
C SER A 48 12.30 15.04 -7.79
N ARG A 49 12.18 15.77 -6.67
CA ARG A 49 12.50 15.31 -5.31
C ARG A 49 11.26 15.28 -4.40
N ARG A 50 10.08 15.56 -4.95
CA ARG A 50 8.80 15.56 -4.24
C ARG A 50 7.93 14.42 -4.73
N HIS A 51 6.96 14.05 -3.90
CA HIS A 51 5.91 13.15 -4.35
C HIS A 51 5.09 13.85 -5.44
N THR A 52 5.00 13.21 -6.60
CA THR A 52 4.18 13.68 -7.73
C THR A 52 3.36 12.51 -8.25
N SER A 53 2.15 12.80 -8.69
CA SER A 53 1.20 11.80 -9.18
C SER A 53 0.88 12.03 -10.66
N HIS A 54 0.19 11.06 -11.25
CA HIS A 54 -0.38 11.21 -12.60
C HIS A 54 -1.39 12.37 -12.69
N PHE A 55 -2.05 12.73 -11.57
CA PHE A 55 -2.96 13.88 -11.52
C PHE A 55 -2.21 15.21 -11.63
N ASP A 56 -1.04 15.34 -11.01
CA ASP A 56 -0.19 16.54 -11.15
C ASP A 56 0.28 16.71 -12.59
N PHE A 57 0.63 15.60 -13.25
CA PHE A 57 1.00 15.62 -14.66
C PHE A 57 -0.18 16.02 -15.56
N TYR A 58 -1.37 15.48 -15.32
CA TYR A 58 -2.59 15.88 -16.03
C TYR A 58 -2.86 17.38 -15.86
N ALA A 59 -2.82 17.89 -14.63
CA ALA A 59 -3.01 19.31 -14.35
C ALA A 59 -1.95 20.17 -15.06
N THR A 60 -0.67 19.75 -15.03
CA THR A 60 0.42 20.43 -15.73
C THR A 60 0.16 20.50 -17.25
N LEU A 61 -0.25 19.40 -17.88
CA LEU A 61 -0.58 19.39 -19.31
C LEU A 61 -1.79 20.28 -19.62
N TYR A 62 -2.81 20.24 -18.77
CA TYR A 62 -3.99 21.08 -18.91
C TYR A 62 -3.62 22.56 -18.86
N ASP A 63 -2.79 22.97 -17.90
CA ASP A 63 -2.31 24.35 -17.77
C ASP A 63 -1.45 24.80 -18.95
N ILE A 64 -0.57 23.92 -19.45
CA ILE A 64 0.22 24.17 -20.66
C ILE A 64 -0.69 24.46 -21.85
N VAL A 65 -1.72 23.65 -22.06
CA VAL A 65 -2.63 23.77 -23.20
C VAL A 65 -3.54 24.97 -23.06
N ARG A 66 -4.02 25.27 -21.84
CA ARG A 66 -5.07 26.25 -21.59
C ARG A 66 -4.55 27.66 -21.30
N TYR A 67 -3.46 27.79 -20.55
CA TYR A 67 -3.03 29.07 -19.97
C TYR A 67 -1.62 29.50 -20.38
N ALA A 68 -0.65 28.58 -20.45
CA ALA A 68 0.75 28.95 -20.67
C ALA A 68 1.00 29.68 -22.01
N ARG A 69 0.16 29.46 -23.02
CA ARG A 69 0.22 30.22 -24.28
C ARG A 69 -0.08 31.71 -24.11
N ASN A 70 -0.95 32.08 -23.17
CA ASN A 70 -1.38 33.46 -22.97
C ASN A 70 -0.27 34.34 -22.37
N ASP A 71 0.67 33.74 -21.64
CA ASP A 71 1.82 34.45 -21.06
C ASP A 71 3.15 34.19 -21.82
N ASN A 72 3.08 33.51 -22.97
CA ASN A 72 4.24 33.05 -23.73
C ASN A 72 5.18 32.12 -22.95
N PHE A 73 4.63 31.22 -22.13
CA PHE A 73 5.35 30.23 -21.33
C PHE A 73 6.35 30.84 -20.34
N ARG A 74 6.03 32.02 -19.83
CA ARG A 74 6.91 32.78 -18.93
C ARG A 74 6.61 32.50 -17.47
N LYS A 75 5.36 32.20 -17.14
CA LYS A 75 4.89 32.10 -15.76
C LYS A 75 4.74 30.64 -15.36
N TRP A 76 5.41 30.25 -14.28
CA TRP A 76 5.38 28.90 -13.74
C TRP A 76 5.31 28.98 -12.22
N ASP A 77 4.20 29.48 -11.69
CA ASP A 77 4.02 29.57 -10.25
C ASP A 77 4.08 28.17 -9.63
N GLU A 78 4.72 28.08 -8.46
CA GLU A 78 4.81 26.84 -7.69
C GLU A 78 3.49 26.61 -6.95
N TYR A 79 3.06 25.35 -6.91
CA TYR A 79 1.94 24.90 -6.08
C TYR A 79 2.49 24.13 -4.87
N ASP A 80 1.79 24.26 -3.74
CA ASP A 80 2.28 23.75 -2.45
C ASP A 80 2.35 22.22 -2.40
N PHE A 81 3.21 21.74 -1.51
CA PHE A 81 3.43 20.31 -1.28
C PHE A 81 2.19 19.66 -0.67
N ARG A 82 1.88 18.44 -1.09
CA ARG A 82 0.79 17.64 -0.54
C ARG A 82 1.30 16.30 -0.04
N THR A 83 0.80 15.85 1.10
CA THR A 83 1.00 14.48 1.59
C THR A 83 0.14 13.50 0.79
N CYS A 84 0.42 12.20 0.88
CA CYS A 84 -0.44 11.17 0.27
C CYS A 84 -1.88 11.26 0.79
N GLU A 85 -2.06 11.57 2.08
CA GLU A 85 -3.35 11.79 2.71
C GLU A 85 -4.11 12.98 2.09
N GLU A 86 -3.45 14.14 1.92
CA GLU A 86 -4.04 15.33 1.30
C GLU A 86 -4.38 15.12 -0.19
N MET A 87 -3.72 14.17 -0.83
CA MET A 87 -4.00 13.77 -2.22
C MET A 87 -5.02 12.63 -2.33
N GLU A 88 -5.55 12.15 -1.20
CA GLU A 88 -6.42 10.97 -1.13
C GLU A 88 -5.82 9.76 -1.85
N ILE A 89 -4.48 9.66 -1.85
CA ILE A 89 -3.75 8.50 -2.37
C ILE A 89 -3.81 7.43 -1.29
N PRO A 90 -4.39 6.24 -1.58
CA PRO A 90 -4.39 5.15 -0.63
C PRO A 90 -2.95 4.81 -0.21
N MET A 91 -2.74 4.56 1.07
CA MET A 91 -1.40 4.45 1.64
C MET A 91 -0.58 3.30 1.03
N GLU A 92 -1.24 2.25 0.54
CA GLU A 92 -0.59 1.16 -0.20
C GLU A 92 0.11 1.63 -1.50
N TYR A 93 -0.27 2.79 -2.03
CA TYR A 93 0.36 3.44 -3.19
C TYR A 93 1.25 4.63 -2.79
N CYS A 94 1.36 4.95 -1.51
CA CYS A 94 2.25 5.98 -1.03
C CYS A 94 3.71 5.46 -1.04
N ILE A 95 4.56 6.08 -1.85
CA ILE A 95 5.95 5.64 -2.10
C ILE A 95 6.88 6.03 -0.92
N CYS A 96 6.39 6.82 0.04
CA CYS A 96 7.13 7.09 1.26
C CYS A 96 7.44 5.78 2.00
N GLN A 97 8.66 5.64 2.52
CA GLN A 97 9.08 4.42 3.19
C GLN A 97 8.23 4.20 4.45
N GLN A 98 7.24 3.31 4.36
CA GLN A 98 6.50 2.80 5.50
C GLN A 98 7.46 2.00 6.40
N ILE A 99 7.41 2.25 7.70
CA ILE A 99 8.22 1.52 8.67
C ILE A 99 7.43 0.27 9.09
N TRP A 100 7.82 -0.86 8.53
CA TRP A 100 7.28 -2.16 8.89
C TRP A 100 8.10 -2.78 10.03
N HIS A 101 7.40 -3.25 11.06
CA HIS A 101 8.00 -3.92 12.21
C HIS A 101 7.78 -5.42 12.11
N LYS A 102 8.77 -6.21 12.53
CA LYS A 102 8.63 -7.67 12.53
C LYS A 102 7.53 -8.10 13.50
N PHE A 103 6.64 -8.96 13.03
CA PHE A 103 5.62 -9.61 13.84
C PHE A 103 5.99 -11.08 14.07
N ASP A 104 5.67 -11.62 15.24
CA ASP A 104 6.00 -13.01 15.56
C ASP A 104 5.17 -13.97 14.69
N ILE A 105 5.86 -14.76 13.87
CA ILE A 105 5.23 -15.75 12.99
C ILE A 105 4.62 -16.93 13.75
N HIS A 106 5.01 -17.15 15.01
CA HIS A 106 4.44 -18.19 15.87
C HIS A 106 3.25 -17.71 16.69
N ASN A 107 2.85 -16.45 16.52
CA ASN A 107 1.67 -15.89 17.17
C ASN A 107 0.38 -16.54 16.62
N ASP A 108 -0.58 -16.81 17.52
CA ASP A 108 -1.89 -17.36 17.16
C ASP A 108 -2.61 -16.51 16.10
N ASP A 109 -2.46 -15.19 16.14
CA ASP A 109 -3.10 -14.26 15.19
C ASP A 109 -2.44 -14.33 13.81
N ALA A 110 -1.12 -14.54 13.73
CA ALA A 110 -0.45 -14.83 12.46
C ALA A 110 -0.95 -16.15 11.86
N THR A 111 -1.16 -17.17 12.70
CA THR A 111 -1.72 -18.46 12.27
C THR A 111 -3.16 -18.32 11.77
N LYS A 112 -4.02 -17.59 12.50
CA LYS A 112 -5.40 -17.30 12.07
C LYS A 112 -5.43 -16.50 10.77
N ALA A 113 -4.60 -15.49 10.63
CA ALA A 113 -4.44 -14.70 9.41
C ALA A 113 -4.04 -15.60 8.23
N ALA A 114 -3.09 -16.51 8.44
CA ALA A 114 -2.67 -17.45 7.41
C ALA A 114 -3.81 -18.36 6.93
N HIS A 115 -4.59 -18.92 7.86
CA HIS A 115 -5.78 -19.69 7.53
C HIS A 115 -6.84 -18.87 6.81
N LEU A 116 -7.06 -17.63 7.23
CA LEU A 116 -8.02 -16.71 6.62
C LEU A 116 -7.69 -16.48 5.14
N ILE A 117 -6.42 -16.21 4.82
CA ILE A 117 -5.97 -15.94 3.44
C ILE A 117 -6.25 -17.13 2.53
N ILE A 118 -5.84 -18.33 2.95
CA ILE A 118 -6.05 -19.55 2.14
C ILE A 118 -7.54 -19.87 2.00
N THR A 119 -8.33 -19.62 3.04
CA THR A 119 -9.78 -19.80 3.00
C THR A 119 -10.42 -18.83 2.00
N ASP A 120 -10.08 -17.53 2.06
CA ASP A 120 -10.66 -16.53 1.17
C ASP A 120 -10.29 -16.76 -0.30
N ILE A 121 -9.05 -17.20 -0.59
CA ILE A 121 -8.65 -17.58 -1.95
C ILE A 121 -9.52 -18.74 -2.47
N ASN A 122 -9.67 -19.82 -1.69
CA ASN A 122 -10.48 -20.96 -2.10
C ASN A 122 -11.96 -20.56 -2.29
N ASP A 123 -12.50 -19.74 -1.39
CA ASP A 123 -13.87 -19.25 -1.49
C ASP A 123 -14.06 -18.34 -2.71
N PHE A 124 -13.08 -17.49 -3.03
CA PHE A 124 -13.09 -16.68 -4.25
C PHE A 124 -13.11 -17.55 -5.51
N LEU A 125 -12.26 -18.58 -5.58
CA LEU A 125 -12.23 -19.53 -6.71
C LEU A 125 -13.56 -20.27 -6.84
N LYS A 126 -14.17 -20.67 -5.72
CA LYS A 126 -15.48 -21.31 -5.69
C LYS A 126 -16.59 -20.37 -6.20
N ARG A 127 -16.60 -19.10 -5.77
CA ARG A 127 -17.54 -18.07 -6.27
C ARG A 127 -17.41 -17.85 -7.79
N LYS A 128 -16.22 -18.06 -8.35
CA LYS A 128 -15.95 -18.01 -9.80
C LYS A 128 -16.24 -19.34 -10.52
N THR A 129 -16.76 -20.35 -9.82
CA THR A 129 -17.07 -21.68 -10.38
C THR A 129 -15.83 -22.38 -10.96
N LEU A 130 -14.66 -22.14 -10.37
CA LEU A 130 -13.38 -22.74 -10.81
C LEU A 130 -13.02 -24.02 -10.05
N ASN A 131 -13.88 -24.52 -9.17
CA ASN A 131 -13.66 -25.71 -8.34
C ASN A 131 -13.52 -27.03 -9.14
N GLY A 132 -13.89 -27.05 -10.43
CA GLY A 132 -13.63 -28.18 -11.33
C GLY A 132 -12.32 -28.08 -12.12
N ILE A 133 -11.60 -26.96 -11.99
CA ILE A 133 -10.37 -26.64 -12.73
C ILE A 133 -9.21 -26.45 -11.75
N CYS A 134 -9.42 -25.68 -10.68
CA CYS A 134 -8.44 -25.37 -9.67
C CYS A 134 -8.53 -26.37 -8.51
N GLU A 135 -7.38 -26.91 -8.12
CA GLU A 135 -7.25 -27.73 -6.92
C GLU A 135 -7.41 -26.89 -5.65
N MET A 136 -7.90 -27.51 -4.57
CA MET A 136 -8.07 -26.82 -3.28
C MET A 136 -6.71 -26.53 -2.65
N LEU A 137 -6.46 -25.25 -2.37
CA LEU A 137 -5.25 -24.83 -1.69
C LEU A 137 -5.31 -25.23 -0.21
N ARG A 138 -4.21 -25.77 0.33
CA ARG A 138 -4.09 -26.07 1.76
C ARG A 138 -2.90 -25.34 2.36
N PHE A 139 -3.17 -24.63 3.44
CA PHE A 139 -2.11 -24.04 4.26
C PHE A 139 -1.25 -25.16 4.84
N ILE A 140 0.07 -25.07 4.66
CA ILE A 140 1.02 -26.09 5.14
C ILE A 140 1.72 -25.69 6.43
N GLU A 141 1.11 -24.79 7.22
CA GLU A 141 1.66 -24.30 8.50
C GLU A 141 3.04 -23.62 8.37
N VAL A 142 3.34 -23.08 7.17
CA VAL A 142 4.56 -22.32 6.92
C VAL A 142 4.21 -20.86 6.65
N ILE A 143 4.41 -20.04 7.67
CA ILE A 143 4.42 -18.57 7.58
C ILE A 143 5.85 -18.16 7.23
N ILE A 144 6.01 -17.48 6.08
CA ILE A 144 7.33 -17.07 5.57
C ILE A 144 7.78 -15.78 6.25
N SER A 145 6.86 -14.83 6.43
CA SER A 145 7.10 -13.57 7.11
C SER A 145 5.77 -12.99 7.61
N ALA A 146 5.85 -12.26 8.72
CA ALA A 146 4.77 -11.44 9.23
C ALA A 146 5.36 -10.10 9.68
N GLU A 147 4.73 -9.01 9.28
CA GLU A 147 5.16 -7.63 9.54
C GLU A 147 3.94 -6.79 9.88
N TYR A 148 4.08 -5.82 10.78
CA TYR A 148 3.00 -4.90 11.15
C TYR A 148 3.38 -3.45 10.84
N LEU A 149 2.38 -2.67 10.43
CA LEU A 149 2.46 -1.23 10.25
C LEU A 149 1.56 -0.58 11.32
N GLU A 150 2.19 0.11 12.28
CA GLU A 150 1.51 0.64 13.47
C GLU A 150 0.51 1.74 13.14
N GLU A 151 0.91 2.69 12.29
CA GLU A 151 0.09 3.85 11.90
C GLU A 151 -1.27 3.45 11.31
N GLU A 152 -1.32 2.32 10.61
CA GLU A 152 -2.52 1.83 9.93
C GLU A 152 -3.13 0.59 10.57
N SER A 153 -2.53 0.08 11.65
CA SER A 153 -2.97 -1.17 12.30
C SER A 153 -3.10 -2.32 11.29
N THR A 154 -2.10 -2.43 10.42
CA THR A 154 -2.10 -3.36 9.28
C THR A 154 -1.09 -4.47 9.50
N LEU A 155 -1.56 -5.72 9.39
CA LEU A 155 -0.72 -6.92 9.39
C LEU A 155 -0.47 -7.38 7.94
N LYS A 156 0.79 -7.39 7.52
CA LYS A 156 1.24 -8.01 6.27
C LYS A 156 1.78 -9.40 6.57
N ILE A 157 1.27 -10.42 5.89
CA ILE A 157 1.70 -11.80 6.10
C ILE A 157 1.91 -12.51 4.75
N VAL A 158 2.98 -13.31 4.69
CA VAL A 158 3.31 -14.14 3.54
C VAL A 158 3.24 -15.61 3.95
N VAL A 159 2.42 -16.38 3.25
CA VAL A 159 2.15 -17.80 3.56
C VAL A 159 2.46 -18.70 2.38
N ARG A 160 2.79 -19.95 2.67
CA ARG A 160 2.94 -21.00 1.65
C ARG A 160 1.72 -21.93 1.65
N ALA A 161 1.25 -22.33 0.47
CA ALA A 161 0.20 -23.33 0.33
C ALA A 161 0.55 -24.41 -0.68
N SER A 162 0.08 -25.62 -0.37
CA SER A 162 0.09 -26.78 -1.28
C SER A 162 -1.13 -26.72 -2.22
N PRO A 163 -1.11 -27.38 -3.40
CA PRO A 163 -0.10 -28.35 -3.86
C PRO A 163 1.14 -27.74 -4.54
N SER A 164 1.12 -26.48 -4.94
CA SER A 164 2.17 -25.88 -5.78
C SER A 164 3.35 -25.27 -5.01
N ASP A 165 3.32 -25.31 -3.68
CA ASP A 165 4.19 -24.52 -2.81
C ASP A 165 4.14 -23.00 -3.13
N GLY A 166 2.99 -22.56 -3.66
CA GLY A 166 2.73 -21.17 -3.98
C GLY A 166 2.85 -20.28 -2.75
N LYS A 167 3.45 -19.10 -2.95
CA LYS A 167 3.57 -18.06 -1.92
C LYS A 167 2.51 -17.00 -2.15
N TYR A 168 1.76 -16.70 -1.11
CA TYR A 168 0.67 -15.73 -1.14
C TYR A 168 0.96 -14.65 -0.09
N GLU A 169 0.81 -13.39 -0.48
CA GLU A 169 0.94 -12.24 0.38
C GLU A 169 -0.45 -11.60 0.55
N ALA A 170 -0.79 -11.20 1.76
CA ALA A 170 -1.97 -10.38 2.01
C ALA A 170 -1.68 -9.35 3.10
N GLN A 171 -2.43 -8.25 3.05
CA GLN A 171 -2.46 -7.24 4.08
C GLN A 171 -3.85 -7.25 4.73
N ILE A 172 -3.89 -7.29 6.04
CA ILE A 172 -5.09 -7.31 6.85
C ILE A 172 -5.10 -6.04 7.68
N THR A 173 -6.02 -5.14 7.36
CA THR A 173 -6.19 -3.86 8.05
C THR A 173 -7.45 -3.91 8.90
N ARG A 174 -7.34 -3.50 10.16
CA ARG A 174 -8.50 -3.34 11.04
C ARG A 174 -9.14 -1.97 10.77
N LEU A 175 -10.37 -1.95 10.25
CA LEU A 175 -11.04 -0.71 9.84
C LEU A 175 -11.69 0.08 11.00
N ASP A 176 -11.96 -0.52 12.16
CA ASP A 176 -12.45 0.20 13.33
C ASP A 176 -11.28 0.74 14.16
N GLN A 177 -11.02 2.05 14.01
CA GLN A 177 -10.09 2.78 14.88
C GLN A 177 -10.49 2.60 16.34
N TYR A 178 -9.70 1.81 17.06
CA TYR A 178 -9.62 1.65 18.52
C TYR A 178 -10.73 2.28 19.36
N GLY A 179 -11.79 1.52 19.60
CA GLY A 179 -12.48 1.62 20.88
C GLY A 179 -11.61 1.05 22.01
N ASN A 180 -12.10 1.10 23.25
CA ASN A 180 -11.47 0.42 24.40
C ASN A 180 -11.61 -1.11 24.32
N GLN A 181 -11.41 -1.74 23.17
CA GLN A 181 -11.73 -3.16 22.97
C GLN A 181 -10.59 -4.12 23.31
N GLY A 182 -9.34 -3.68 23.13
CA GLY A 182 -8.15 -4.50 23.37
C GLY A 182 -7.41 -4.25 24.68
N TYR A 183 -7.97 -3.47 25.63
CA TYR A 183 -7.24 -2.98 26.82
C TYR A 183 -6.62 -4.05 27.74
N CYS A 184 -7.07 -5.29 27.63
CA CYS A 184 -6.60 -6.44 28.38
C CYS A 184 -5.34 -7.06 27.79
N ALA A 185 -4.96 -6.70 26.56
CA ALA A 185 -3.73 -7.18 25.94
C ALA A 185 -2.51 -6.54 26.64
N PRO A 186 -1.51 -7.34 27.05
CA PRO A 186 -0.37 -6.85 27.83
C PRO A 186 0.68 -6.11 27.00
N ALA A 187 0.78 -6.41 25.70
CA ALA A 187 1.72 -5.77 24.79
C ALA A 187 0.99 -4.82 23.83
N GLU A 188 1.61 -3.67 23.55
CA GLU A 188 1.00 -2.55 22.83
C GLU A 188 0.80 -2.86 21.34
N ASP A 189 1.76 -3.57 20.75
CA ASP A 189 1.78 -4.09 19.38
C ASP A 189 0.70 -5.15 19.09
N VAL A 190 0.05 -5.72 20.10
CA VAL A 190 -1.08 -6.65 19.93
C VAL A 190 -2.40 -6.09 20.44
N ARG A 191 -2.38 -4.95 21.12
CA ARG A 191 -3.57 -4.32 21.71
C ARG A 191 -4.59 -3.92 20.64
N HIS A 192 -4.11 -3.63 19.43
CA HIS A 192 -4.94 -3.29 18.28
C HIS A 192 -5.65 -4.47 17.62
N LEU A 193 -5.13 -5.68 17.79
CA LEU A 193 -5.69 -6.91 17.24
C LEU A 193 -6.60 -7.62 18.25
N CYS A 194 -6.52 -7.25 19.52
CA CYS A 194 -7.23 -7.92 20.60
C CYS A 194 -8.67 -7.40 20.80
N TYR A 195 -9.58 -8.33 21.08
CA TYR A 195 -10.91 -8.05 21.64
C TYR A 195 -11.06 -8.75 22.99
N CYS A 196 -11.25 -7.99 24.06
CA CYS A 196 -11.29 -8.52 25.42
C CYS A 196 -12.55 -9.34 25.68
N ARG A 197 -12.40 -10.62 26.04
CA ARG A 197 -13.52 -11.51 26.36
C ARG A 197 -14.49 -10.95 27.41
N LYS A 198 -14.00 -10.16 28.38
CA LYS A 198 -14.82 -9.49 29.40
C LYS A 198 -15.87 -8.52 28.81
N GLN A 199 -15.73 -8.12 27.54
CA GLN A 199 -16.70 -7.27 26.85
C GLN A 199 -17.86 -8.07 26.25
N LEU A 200 -17.67 -9.36 26.01
CA LEU A 200 -18.76 -10.24 25.54
C LEU A 200 -19.81 -10.47 26.64
N THR A 201 -19.39 -10.45 27.91
CA THR A 201 -20.28 -10.62 29.07
C THR A 201 -21.16 -9.40 29.34
N THR A 202 -20.74 -8.19 28.94
CA THR A 202 -21.52 -6.95 29.12
C THR A 202 -22.62 -6.76 28.08
N VAL A 203 -22.51 -7.39 26.90
CA VAL A 203 -23.51 -7.28 25.82
C VAL A 203 -24.68 -8.25 26.04
N SER A 204 -24.46 -9.39 26.70
CA SER A 204 -25.50 -10.42 26.93
C SER A 204 -26.57 -10.04 27.96
N THR A 205 -26.46 -8.89 28.64
CA THR A 205 -27.44 -8.40 29.62
C THR A 205 -28.39 -7.32 29.06
N MET A 206 -28.36 -7.05 27.75
CA MET A 206 -29.31 -6.15 27.07
C MET A 206 -30.25 -6.88 26.11
N HIS A 207 -30.92 -7.94 26.60
CA HIS A 207 -32.12 -8.50 25.98
C HIS A 207 -33.23 -8.64 27.01
#